data_AF-A0A353FDL6-F1
#
_entry.id   AF-A0A353FDL6-F1
#
_cell.length_a   1.000
_cell.length_b   1.000
_cell.length_c   1.000
_cell.angle_alpha   90.00
_cell.angle_beta   90.00
_cell.angle_gamma   90.00
#
_symmetry.space_group_name_H-M   'P 1'
#
loop_
_entity.id
_entity.type
_entity.pdbx_description
1 polymer ?
#
loop_
_entity_poly.entity_id
_entity_poly.type
_entity_poly.pdbx_seq_one_letter_code
_entity_poly.pdbx_strand_id
1 'polypeptide(L)'
;GVSARLTISALENLVSTAERRALINGGAKTQVRLSDFIGVIPAITGKVELVYEGEQEGAALVAEHLIGSAVKNLLPEYLPTLEGLKASDEKSPYAPLISWFGQGESVDILLDFTDSEYEKALDSINPLKRLVDKYQPNTPDTERYFMMEMALWGLAEHAKLNKERLTKGYNFSDLFSTYLRRGDLDIED
;
A
#
# COMPACT_ATOMS: atom_id res chain seq x y z
N GLY A 1 -19.14 -14.69 -17.98
CA GLY A 1 -19.34 -13.63 -18.99
C GLY A 1 -18.99 -12.26 -18.46
N VAL A 2 -19.65 -11.81 -17.40
CA VAL A 2 -19.45 -10.47 -16.80
C VAL A 2 -18.18 -10.39 -15.93
N SER A 3 -17.84 -11.45 -15.19
CA SER A 3 -16.67 -11.50 -14.29
C SER A 3 -15.30 -11.43 -14.98
N ALA A 4 -15.17 -12.02 -16.17
CA ALA A 4 -13.92 -12.01 -16.93
C ALA A 4 -13.58 -10.60 -17.46
N ARG A 5 -14.58 -9.79 -17.83
CA ARG A 5 -14.31 -8.44 -18.37
C ARG A 5 -13.80 -7.49 -17.29
N LEU A 6 -14.32 -7.60 -16.07
CA LEU A 6 -13.83 -6.79 -14.93
C LEU A 6 -12.36 -7.10 -14.65
N THR A 7 -12.01 -8.39 -14.55
CA THR A 7 -10.64 -8.82 -14.27
C THR A 7 -9.66 -8.47 -15.40
N ILE A 8 -10.09 -8.59 -16.66
CA ILE A 8 -9.30 -8.15 -17.82
C ILE A 8 -9.07 -6.63 -17.77
N SER A 9 -10.12 -5.82 -17.64
CA SER A 9 -9.98 -4.35 -17.59
C SER A 9 -9.19 -3.88 -16.37
N ALA A 10 -9.33 -4.55 -15.23
CA ALA A 10 -8.51 -4.28 -14.04
C ALA A 10 -7.02 -4.52 -14.33
N LEU A 11 -6.68 -5.65 -14.94
CA LEU A 11 -5.30 -5.97 -15.31
C LEU A 11 -4.73 -4.99 -16.35
N GLU A 12 -5.50 -4.69 -17.40
CA GLU A 12 -5.10 -3.74 -18.44
C GLU A 12 -4.84 -2.34 -17.86
N ASN A 13 -5.71 -1.87 -16.96
CA ASN A 13 -5.52 -0.60 -16.29
C ASN A 13 -4.30 -0.61 -15.37
N LEU A 14 -4.08 -1.69 -14.61
CA LEU A 14 -2.92 -1.83 -13.72
C LEU A 14 -1.61 -1.72 -14.51
N VAL A 15 -1.51 -2.46 -15.62
CA VAL A 15 -0.35 -2.42 -16.52
C VAL A 15 -0.20 -1.02 -17.12
N SER A 16 -1.30 -0.43 -17.61
CA SER A 16 -1.30 0.92 -18.17
C SER A 16 -0.83 1.98 -17.17
N THR A 17 -1.18 1.84 -15.88
CA THR A 17 -0.73 2.73 -14.81
C THR A 17 0.78 2.61 -14.59
N ALA A 18 1.31 1.39 -14.50
CA ALA A 18 2.74 1.15 -14.33
C ALA A 18 3.57 1.62 -15.53
N GLU A 19 3.06 1.41 -16.76
CA GLU A 19 3.70 1.87 -18.00
C GLU A 19 3.67 3.39 -18.11
N ARG A 20 2.53 4.02 -17.80
CA ARG A 20 2.41 5.49 -17.79
C ARG A 20 3.40 6.11 -16.80
N ARG A 21 3.52 5.56 -15.59
CA ARG A 21 4.52 6.00 -14.60
C ARG A 21 5.93 5.92 -15.17
N ALA A 22 6.29 4.80 -15.80
CA ALA A 22 7.61 4.63 -16.39
C ALA A 22 7.87 5.61 -17.54
N LEU A 23 6.90 5.82 -18.43
CA LEU A 23 7.04 6.76 -19.55
C LEU A 23 7.26 8.21 -19.08
N ILE A 24 6.52 8.65 -18.05
CA ILE A 24 6.70 9.98 -17.44
C ILE A 24 8.11 10.13 -16.87
N ASN A 25 8.65 9.05 -16.30
CA ASN A 25 9.98 9.00 -15.70
C ASN A 25 11.10 8.67 -16.71
N GLY A 26 10.79 8.58 -18.01
CA GLY A 26 11.76 8.24 -19.06
C GLY A 26 12.27 6.80 -19.02
N GLY A 27 11.59 5.90 -18.31
CA GLY A 27 11.93 4.48 -18.18
C GLY A 27 11.50 3.66 -19.39
N ALA A 28 12.36 2.74 -19.85
CA ALA A 28 12.06 1.80 -20.93
C ALA A 28 11.39 0.50 -20.46
N LYS A 29 11.48 0.21 -19.16
CA LYS A 29 10.88 -0.96 -18.51
C LYS A 29 10.25 -0.50 -17.20
N THR A 30 9.31 -1.29 -16.71
CA THR A 30 8.63 -1.05 -15.44
C THR A 30 8.25 -2.38 -14.80
N GLN A 31 7.91 -2.28 -13.53
CA GLN A 31 7.31 -3.35 -12.75
C GLN A 31 6.10 -2.78 -12.02
N VAL A 32 5.12 -3.62 -11.74
CA VAL A 32 3.94 -3.22 -10.98
C VAL A 32 4.33 -2.97 -9.53
N ARG A 33 3.85 -1.86 -8.98
CA ARG A 33 3.87 -1.52 -7.55
C ARG A 33 2.45 -1.68 -6.99
N LEU A 34 2.32 -1.91 -5.69
CA LEU A 34 0.99 -1.99 -5.07
C LEU A 34 0.27 -0.65 -5.15
N SER A 35 1.01 0.46 -5.10
CA SER A 35 0.51 1.81 -5.39
C SER A 35 -0.08 1.98 -6.81
N ASP A 36 0.35 1.18 -7.79
CA ASP A 36 -0.21 1.22 -9.15
C ASP A 36 -1.67 0.69 -9.19
N PHE A 37 -2.13 -0.03 -8.14
CA PHE A 37 -3.50 -0.55 -8.05
C PHE A 37 -4.56 0.56 -7.93
N ILE A 38 -4.17 1.80 -7.66
CA ILE A 38 -5.07 2.95 -7.78
C ILE A 38 -5.67 3.04 -9.21
N GLY A 39 -4.92 2.60 -10.23
CA GLY A 39 -5.37 2.52 -11.61
C GLY A 39 -6.48 1.51 -11.85
N VAL A 40 -6.66 0.55 -10.94
CA VAL A 40 -7.71 -0.48 -11.02
C VAL A 40 -9.08 0.09 -10.62
N ILE A 41 -9.11 1.14 -9.80
CA ILE A 41 -10.35 1.71 -9.25
C ILE A 41 -11.40 2.01 -10.33
N PRO A 42 -11.09 2.70 -11.45
CA PRO A 42 -12.07 2.98 -12.51
C PRO A 42 -12.64 1.71 -13.18
N ALA A 43 -11.85 0.62 -13.26
CA ALA A 43 -12.35 -0.65 -13.80
C ALA A 43 -13.39 -1.29 -12.88
N ILE A 44 -13.22 -1.14 -11.56
CA ILE A 44 -14.17 -1.60 -10.55
C ILE A 44 -15.42 -0.73 -10.55
N THR A 45 -15.27 0.59 -10.40
CA THR A 45 -16.41 1.52 -10.26
C THR A 45 -17.22 1.67 -11.55
N GLY A 46 -16.61 1.48 -12.73
CA GLY A 46 -17.32 1.45 -14.01
C GLY A 46 -18.09 0.15 -14.28
N LYS A 47 -17.99 -0.85 -13.41
CA LYS A 47 -18.67 -2.15 -13.54
C LYS A 47 -19.55 -2.52 -12.35
N VAL A 48 -19.20 -2.04 -11.17
CA VAL A 48 -19.95 -2.25 -9.94
C VAL A 48 -20.67 -0.94 -9.60
N GLU A 49 -21.97 -0.92 -9.85
CA GLU A 49 -22.83 0.17 -9.41
C GLU A 49 -23.21 -0.07 -7.95
N LEU A 50 -22.58 0.68 -7.04
CA LEU A 50 -22.94 0.70 -5.63
C LEU A 50 -23.74 1.98 -5.41
N VAL A 51 -25.04 1.83 -5.29
CA VAL A 51 -25.97 2.90 -4.94
C VAL A 51 -26.62 2.56 -3.61
N TYR A 52 -26.42 3.42 -2.62
CA TYR A 52 -27.26 3.49 -1.44
C TYR A 52 -28.13 4.74 -1.59
N GLU A 53 -29.46 4.56 -1.58
CA GLU A 53 -30.46 5.65 -1.65
C GLU A 53 -30.27 6.68 -2.79
N GLY A 54 -29.59 6.31 -3.89
CA GLY A 54 -29.45 7.15 -5.08
C GLY A 54 -28.29 8.15 -5.06
N GLU A 55 -27.47 8.19 -4.00
CA GLU A 55 -26.21 8.94 -3.98
C GLU A 55 -25.04 8.03 -4.38
N GLN A 56 -24.12 8.54 -5.20
CA GLN A 56 -22.84 7.88 -5.49
C GLN A 56 -21.88 8.05 -4.31
N GLU A 57 -22.24 7.53 -3.15
CA GLU A 57 -21.30 7.47 -2.04
C GLU A 57 -20.32 6.31 -2.23
N GLY A 58 -19.04 6.65 -2.39
CA GLY A 58 -17.97 5.75 -1.98
C GLY A 58 -17.65 4.54 -2.89
N ALA A 59 -18.08 4.48 -4.15
CA ALA A 59 -17.67 3.37 -5.03
C ALA A 59 -16.13 3.24 -5.13
N ALA A 60 -15.41 4.36 -5.12
CA ALA A 60 -13.95 4.38 -5.04
C ALA A 60 -13.43 3.87 -3.68
N LEU A 61 -14.09 4.24 -2.58
CA LEU A 61 -13.76 3.74 -1.24
C LEU A 61 -13.97 2.23 -1.14
N VAL A 62 -15.03 1.69 -1.75
CA VAL A 62 -15.28 0.25 -1.78
C VAL A 62 -14.24 -0.46 -2.64
N ALA A 63 -13.84 0.11 -3.78
CA ALA A 63 -12.74 -0.42 -4.58
C ALA A 63 -11.43 -0.44 -3.79
N GLU A 64 -11.10 0.63 -3.07
CA GLU A 64 -9.93 0.68 -2.18
C GLU A 64 -10.02 -0.36 -1.05
N HIS A 65 -11.19 -0.52 -0.43
CA HIS A 65 -11.43 -1.54 0.59
C HIS A 65 -11.29 -2.96 0.04
N LEU A 66 -11.73 -3.22 -1.19
CA LEU A 66 -11.55 -4.52 -1.85
C LEU A 66 -10.07 -4.83 -2.09
N ILE A 67 -9.28 -3.84 -2.53
CA ILE A 67 -7.82 -3.96 -2.68
C ILE A 67 -7.17 -4.25 -1.33
N GLY A 68 -7.50 -3.46 -0.29
CA GLY A 68 -7.00 -3.66 1.07
C GLY A 68 -7.34 -5.04 1.63
N SER A 69 -8.58 -5.48 1.44
CA SER A 69 -9.04 -6.83 1.81
C SER A 69 -8.28 -7.93 1.07
N ALA A 70 -8.00 -7.75 -0.22
CA ALA A 70 -7.20 -8.70 -0.98
C ALA A 70 -5.77 -8.79 -0.45
N VAL A 71 -5.12 -7.65 -0.14
CA VAL A 71 -3.79 -7.64 0.49
C VAL A 71 -3.83 -8.35 1.84
N LYS A 72 -4.83 -8.04 2.67
CA LYS A 72 -5.02 -8.67 3.99
C LYS A 72 -5.12 -10.18 3.90
N ASN A 73 -5.88 -10.69 2.93
CA ASN A 73 -6.10 -12.12 2.73
C ASN A 73 -4.89 -12.84 2.13
N LEU A 74 -4.12 -12.17 1.27
CA LEU A 74 -2.93 -12.76 0.63
C LEU A 74 -1.68 -12.66 1.50
N LEU A 75 -1.60 -11.70 2.43
CA LEU A 75 -0.43 -11.52 3.28
C LEU A 75 0.07 -12.80 3.96
N PRO A 76 -0.79 -13.65 4.57
CA PRO A 76 -0.36 -14.89 5.23
C PRO A 76 0.26 -15.94 4.29
N GLU A 77 0.03 -15.84 2.99
CA GLU A 77 0.64 -16.75 1.99
C GLU A 77 2.11 -16.44 1.77
N TYR A 78 2.54 -15.20 2.05
CA TYR A 78 3.90 -14.73 1.77
C TYR A 78 4.67 -14.26 3.00
N LEU A 79 4.01 -13.74 4.02
CA LEU A 79 4.61 -13.19 5.22
C LEU A 79 3.90 -13.75 6.46
N PRO A 80 4.53 -13.70 7.66
CA PRO A 80 3.89 -14.19 8.88
C PRO A 80 2.53 -13.54 9.11
N THR A 81 1.54 -14.30 9.59
CA THR A 81 0.21 -13.76 9.86
C THR A 81 0.25 -12.62 10.88
N LEU A 82 -0.62 -11.63 10.66
CA LEU A 82 -0.87 -10.50 11.57
C LEU A 82 -2.08 -10.75 12.50
N GLU A 83 -2.83 -11.83 12.28
CA GLU A 83 -4.00 -12.16 13.07
C GLU A 83 -3.64 -12.46 14.54
N GLY A 84 -4.34 -11.81 15.47
CA GLY A 84 -4.12 -11.99 16.90
C GLY A 84 -2.88 -11.30 17.49
N LEU A 85 -2.04 -10.65 16.66
CA LEU A 85 -0.90 -9.89 17.16
C LEU A 85 -1.37 -8.64 17.91
N LYS A 86 -1.02 -8.54 19.20
CA LYS A 86 -1.15 -7.30 19.96
C LYS A 86 -0.02 -6.36 19.57
N ALA A 87 -0.26 -5.04 19.63
CA ALA A 87 0.78 -4.05 19.38
C ALA A 87 1.97 -4.18 20.36
N SER A 88 1.72 -4.73 21.56
CA SER A 88 2.71 -4.98 22.61
C SER A 88 3.42 -6.33 22.52
N ASP A 89 3.20 -7.11 21.45
CA ASP A 89 3.79 -8.45 21.34
C ASP A 89 5.23 -8.37 20.82
N GLU A 90 6.19 -8.26 21.73
CA GLU A 90 7.63 -8.14 21.43
C GLU A 90 8.20 -9.33 20.63
N LYS A 91 7.50 -10.47 20.64
CA LYS A 91 7.88 -11.67 19.87
C LYS A 91 7.37 -11.63 18.42
N SER A 92 6.58 -10.62 18.05
CA SER A 92 6.09 -10.45 16.69
C SER A 92 7.23 -10.25 15.70
N PRO A 93 7.22 -10.95 14.55
CA PRO A 93 8.15 -10.66 13.45
C PRO A 93 8.13 -9.20 13.00
N TYR A 94 7.01 -8.51 13.21
CA TYR A 94 6.78 -7.12 12.82
C TYR A 94 7.14 -6.10 13.91
N ALA A 95 7.45 -6.53 15.14
CA ALA A 95 7.72 -5.62 16.25
C ALA A 95 8.83 -4.58 15.94
N PRO A 96 9.96 -4.94 15.29
CA PRO A 96 10.98 -3.95 14.91
C PRO A 96 10.49 -2.92 13.90
N LEU A 97 9.57 -3.31 13.01
CA LEU A 97 9.01 -2.42 11.99
C LEU A 97 7.98 -1.46 12.61
N ILE A 98 7.08 -1.98 13.44
CA ILE A 98 6.12 -1.16 14.20
C ILE A 98 6.86 -0.18 15.11
N SER A 99 7.91 -0.63 15.81
CA SER A 99 8.72 0.24 16.65
C SER A 99 9.44 1.34 15.88
N TRP A 100 9.82 1.11 14.62
CA TRP A 100 10.46 2.12 13.79
C TRP A 100 9.50 3.27 13.48
N PHE A 101 8.27 2.96 13.06
CA PHE A 101 7.23 3.98 12.88
C PHE A 101 6.85 4.65 14.21
N GLY A 102 6.78 3.89 15.30
CA GLY A 102 6.49 4.41 16.64
C GLY A 102 7.52 5.41 17.19
N GLN A 103 8.70 5.53 16.58
CA GLN A 103 9.69 6.57 16.89
C GLN A 103 9.41 7.91 16.18
N GLY A 104 8.29 8.03 15.48
CA GLY A 104 7.88 9.23 14.74
C GLY A 104 8.29 9.22 13.27
N GLU A 105 8.89 8.13 12.79
CA GLU A 105 9.27 7.96 11.39
C GLU A 105 8.02 7.78 10.50
N SER A 106 8.11 8.22 9.25
CA SER A 106 7.08 7.99 8.24
C SER A 106 7.70 7.85 6.85
N VAL A 107 6.99 7.21 5.94
CA VAL A 107 7.43 7.05 4.55
C VAL A 107 6.33 7.45 3.58
N ASP A 108 6.71 8.20 2.55
CA ASP A 108 5.85 8.49 1.41
C ASP A 108 6.16 7.52 0.27
N ILE A 109 5.12 6.98 -0.35
CA ILE A 109 5.18 6.22 -1.58
C ILE A 109 4.34 6.97 -2.62
N LEU A 110 5.01 7.80 -3.45
CA LEU A 110 4.32 8.61 -4.45
C LEU A 110 4.16 7.88 -5.78
N LEU A 111 3.04 8.17 -6.45
CA LEU A 111 2.66 7.57 -7.74
C LEU A 111 3.59 7.96 -8.89
N ASP A 112 4.29 9.09 -8.78
CA ASP A 112 5.23 9.59 -9.78
C ASP A 112 6.70 9.27 -9.46
N PHE A 113 7.00 8.59 -8.35
CA PHE A 113 8.37 8.15 -8.03
C PHE A 113 9.00 7.37 -9.18
N THR A 114 10.23 7.75 -9.54
CA THR A 114 11.15 6.91 -10.32
C THR A 114 11.41 5.58 -9.60
N ASP A 115 11.95 4.59 -10.28
CA ASP A 115 12.31 3.32 -9.62
C ASP A 115 13.33 3.56 -8.50
N SER A 116 14.34 4.41 -8.73
CA SER A 116 15.34 4.73 -7.71
C SER A 116 14.74 5.44 -6.47
N GLU A 117 13.78 6.35 -6.64
CA GLU A 117 13.14 7.03 -5.51
C GLU A 117 12.27 6.06 -4.70
N TYR A 118 11.51 5.21 -5.39
CA TYR A 118 10.69 4.17 -4.77
C TYR A 118 11.54 3.17 -3.98
N GLU A 119 12.63 2.68 -4.58
CA GLU A 119 13.58 1.78 -3.92
C GLU A 119 14.22 2.44 -2.70
N LYS A 120 14.69 3.68 -2.83
CA LYS A 120 15.29 4.44 -1.71
C LYS A 120 14.29 4.67 -0.57
N ALA A 121 13.03 4.98 -0.88
CA ALA A 121 11.99 5.16 0.13
C ALA A 121 11.81 3.88 0.95
N LEU A 122 11.73 2.72 0.28
CA LEU A 122 11.58 1.42 0.96
C LEU A 122 12.86 0.97 1.67
N ASP A 123 14.02 1.15 1.05
CA ASP A 123 15.33 0.78 1.63
C ASP A 123 15.69 1.63 2.86
N SER A 124 15.12 2.82 3.01
CA SER A 124 15.26 3.64 4.23
C SER A 124 14.73 2.92 5.49
N ILE A 125 13.81 1.97 5.30
CA ILE A 125 13.15 1.21 6.36
C ILE A 125 13.90 -0.11 6.57
N ASN A 126 15.07 -0.03 7.21
CA ASN A 126 15.89 -1.19 7.54
C ASN A 126 15.14 -2.41 8.15
N PRO A 127 14.20 -2.25 9.12
CA PRO A 127 13.46 -3.40 9.64
C PRO A 127 12.51 -4.04 8.62
N LEU A 128 11.99 -3.28 7.65
CA LEU A 128 11.15 -3.80 6.57
C LEU A 128 11.96 -4.69 5.63
N LYS A 129 13.15 -4.22 5.23
CA LYS A 129 14.08 -5.01 4.40
C LYS A 129 14.42 -6.34 5.07
N ARG A 130 14.82 -6.30 6.36
CA ARG A 130 15.13 -7.51 7.13
C ARG A 130 13.94 -8.47 7.26
N LEU A 131 12.72 -7.95 7.39
CA LEU A 131 11.51 -8.78 7.45
C LEU A 131 11.34 -9.56 6.15
N VAL A 132 11.38 -8.88 5.01
CA VAL A 132 11.24 -9.52 3.69
C VAL A 132 12.40 -10.48 3.44
N ASP A 133 13.65 -10.09 3.70
CA ASP A 133 14.82 -10.95 3.53
C ASP A 133 14.72 -12.27 4.32
N LYS A 134 14.13 -12.22 5.52
CA LYS A 134 13.98 -13.39 6.40
C LYS A 134 12.92 -14.37 5.92
N TYR A 135 11.77 -13.87 5.48
CA TYR A 135 10.61 -14.72 5.14
C TYR A 135 10.48 -15.02 3.64
N GLN A 136 11.14 -14.21 2.81
CA GLN A 136 11.16 -14.31 1.36
C GLN A 136 12.60 -14.25 0.80
N PRO A 137 13.51 -15.13 1.24
CA PRO A 137 14.92 -15.07 0.87
C PRO A 137 15.19 -15.33 -0.61
N ASN A 138 14.29 -16.08 -1.27
CA ASN A 138 14.43 -16.50 -2.67
C ASN A 138 13.68 -15.59 -3.65
N THR A 139 13.04 -14.52 -3.18
CA THR A 139 12.34 -13.57 -4.04
C THR A 139 13.36 -12.84 -4.93
N PRO A 140 13.13 -12.77 -6.26
CA PRO A 140 13.97 -11.99 -7.16
C PRO A 140 14.03 -10.52 -6.72
N ASP A 141 15.16 -9.86 -6.99
CA ASP A 141 15.34 -8.45 -6.58
C ASP A 141 14.28 -7.52 -7.17
N THR A 142 13.79 -7.83 -8.38
CA THR A 142 12.69 -7.11 -9.03
C THR A 142 11.37 -7.21 -8.26
N GLU A 143 11.13 -8.29 -7.52
CA GLU A 143 9.89 -8.51 -6.76
C GLU A 143 10.03 -8.12 -5.29
N ARG A 144 11.26 -7.98 -4.79
CA ARG A 144 11.55 -7.68 -3.37
C ARG A 144 10.87 -6.41 -2.90
N TYR A 145 10.92 -5.34 -3.70
CA TYR A 145 10.29 -4.07 -3.35
C TYR A 145 8.76 -4.13 -3.35
N PHE A 146 8.14 -4.97 -4.19
CA PHE A 146 6.70 -5.21 -4.12
C PHE A 146 6.34 -5.89 -2.80
N MET A 147 7.13 -6.88 -2.37
CA MET A 147 6.93 -7.55 -1.07
C MET A 147 7.08 -6.60 0.12
N MET A 148 8.03 -5.65 0.04
CA MET A 148 8.20 -4.62 1.06
C MET A 148 6.96 -3.70 1.14
N GLU A 149 6.46 -3.22 -0.01
CA GLU A 149 5.25 -2.42 -0.04
C GLU A 149 4.03 -3.22 0.45
N MET A 150 3.90 -4.49 0.05
CA MET A 150 2.84 -5.38 0.51
C MET A 150 2.83 -5.56 2.03
N ALA A 151 3.99 -5.61 2.68
CA ALA A 151 4.08 -5.68 4.14
C ALA A 151 3.59 -4.38 4.81
N LEU A 152 3.90 -3.21 4.26
CA LEU A 152 3.41 -1.92 4.75
C LEU A 152 1.89 -1.82 4.64
N TRP A 153 1.34 -2.18 3.48
CA TRP A 153 -0.11 -2.25 3.29
C TRP A 153 -0.73 -3.28 4.24
N GLY A 154 -0.15 -4.47 4.36
CA GLY A 154 -0.62 -5.51 5.27
C GLY A 154 -0.73 -5.05 6.73
N LEU A 155 0.26 -4.30 7.21
CA LEU A 155 0.22 -3.68 8.55
C LEU A 155 -0.87 -2.62 8.66
N ALA A 156 -1.04 -1.77 7.65
CA ALA A 156 -2.10 -0.77 7.63
C ALA A 156 -3.50 -1.40 7.65
N GLU A 157 -3.75 -2.44 6.83
CA GLU A 157 -5.04 -3.15 6.77
C GLU A 157 -5.34 -4.00 8.04
N HIS A 158 -4.34 -4.19 8.91
CA HIS A 158 -4.49 -4.76 10.26
C HIS A 158 -4.48 -3.70 11.37
N ALA A 159 -4.62 -2.41 11.01
CA ALA A 159 -4.58 -1.28 11.94
C ALA A 159 -3.34 -1.30 12.86
N LYS A 160 -2.18 -1.66 12.30
CA LYS A 160 -0.87 -1.59 12.97
C LYS A 160 -0.06 -0.37 12.56
N LEU A 161 -0.36 0.20 11.41
CA LEU A 161 0.16 1.46 10.91
C LEU A 161 -1.01 2.30 10.39
N ASN A 162 -0.80 3.60 10.36
CA ASN A 162 -1.66 4.49 9.59
C ASN A 162 -1.24 4.46 8.11
N LYS A 163 -2.22 4.45 7.21
CA LYS A 163 -2.04 4.63 5.77
C LYS A 163 -2.93 5.79 5.33
N GLU A 164 -2.32 6.93 5.11
CA GLU A 164 -3.01 8.12 4.64
C GLU A 164 -2.90 8.23 3.12
N ARG A 165 -4.04 8.47 2.45
CA ARG A 165 -4.05 8.71 1.01
C ARG A 165 -3.69 10.17 0.75
N LEU A 166 -2.60 10.37 0.02
CA LEU A 166 -2.17 11.66 -0.48
C LEU A 166 -2.81 11.93 -1.86
N THR A 167 -2.76 13.18 -2.33
CA THR A 167 -3.20 13.53 -3.68
C THR A 167 -2.49 12.71 -4.76
N LYS A 168 -1.23 12.33 -4.52
CA LYS A 168 -0.38 11.59 -5.47
C LYS A 168 0.35 10.41 -4.82
N GLY A 169 -0.22 9.72 -3.85
CA GLY A 169 0.46 8.59 -3.21
C GLY A 169 -0.13 8.17 -1.88
N TYR A 170 0.70 7.53 -1.09
CA TYR A 170 0.37 7.08 0.27
C TYR A 170 1.46 7.50 1.24
N ASN A 171 1.06 7.94 2.44
CA ASN A 171 1.95 8.07 3.58
C ASN A 171 1.69 6.92 4.55
N PHE A 172 2.76 6.29 5.02
CA PHE A 172 2.72 5.32 6.11
C PHE A 172 3.37 5.91 7.34
N SER A 173 2.70 5.80 8.47
CA SER A 173 3.15 6.38 9.72
C SER A 173 2.60 5.59 10.92
N ASP A 174 3.04 5.95 12.13
CA ASP A 174 2.43 5.42 13.34
C ASP A 174 0.97 5.87 13.51
N LEU A 175 0.16 5.06 14.20
CA LEU A 175 -1.27 5.30 14.42
C LEU A 175 -1.57 6.62 15.15
N PHE A 176 -0.64 7.14 15.96
CA PHE A 176 -0.81 8.39 16.72
C PHE A 176 -0.29 9.63 15.99
N SER A 177 0.50 9.46 14.94
CA SER A 177 1.16 10.57 14.21
C SER A 177 0.18 11.56 13.58
N THR A 178 -1.00 11.09 13.13
CA THR A 178 -2.04 11.92 12.54
C THR A 178 -2.71 12.86 13.54
N TYR A 179 -2.80 12.47 14.82
CA TYR A 179 -3.33 13.34 15.88
C TYR A 179 -2.39 14.51 16.18
N LEU A 180 -1.07 14.26 16.16
CA LEU A 180 -0.08 15.30 16.41
C LEU A 180 -0.01 16.31 15.25
N ARG A 181 0.00 15.84 14.00
CA ARG A 181 0.00 16.73 12.82
C ARG A 181 -1.25 17.61 12.72
N ARG A 182 -2.40 17.10 13.16
CA ARG A 182 -3.65 17.86 13.15
C ARG A 182 -3.72 18.89 14.27
N GLY A 183 -3.15 18.58 15.44
CA GLY A 183 -3.06 19.52 16.56
C GLY A 183 -2.15 20.72 16.28
N ASP A 184 -1.12 20.57 15.44
CA ASP A 184 -0.24 21.69 15.05
C ASP A 184 -0.92 22.67 14.07
N LEU A 185 -1.95 22.23 13.34
CA LEU A 185 -2.75 23.10 12.46
C LEU A 185 -3.78 23.94 13.22
N ASP A 186 -4.11 23.57 14.46
CA ASP A 186 -5.08 24.27 15.31
C ASP A 186 -4.42 25.29 16.27
N ILE A 187 -3.09 25.50 16.18
CA ILE A 187 -2.32 26.44 17.03
C ILE A 187 -1.93 27.72 16.26
N GLU A 188 -2.20 27.79 14.95
CA GLU A 188 -2.17 29.06 14.19
C GLU A 188 -3.56 29.70 14.17
N ASP A 189 -3.99 30.26 15.31
CA ASP A 189 -4.93 31.39 15.41
C ASP A 189 -4.79 32.10 16.77
#